data_AF-A0A452TID0-F1
#
_entry.id   AF-A0A452TID0-F1
#
_cell.length_a   1.000
_cell.length_b   1.000
_cell.length_c   1.000
_cell.angle_alpha   90.00
_cell.angle_beta   90.00
_cell.angle_gamma   90.00
#
_symmetry.space_group_name_H-M   'P 1'
#
loop_
_entity.id
_entity.type
_entity.pdbx_description
1 polymer ?
#
loop_
_entity_poly.entity_id
_entity_poly.type
_entity_poly.pdbx_seq_one_letter_code
_entity_poly.pdbx_strand_id
1 'polypeptide(L)' 'MSVSTTQLLKDLTGFTLRLLVQLPRSISSPGGRSSGTLDVATGLTSCFLHFLLPLGWVLSHLESYKMRE' A
#
# COMPACT_ATOMS: atom_id res chain seq x y z
N MET A 1 -8.57 -39.66 -35.91
CA MET A 1 -9.32 -38.61 -35.17
C MET A 1 -8.58 -38.16 -33.90
N SER A 2 -7.27 -37.89 -33.97
CA SER A 2 -6.42 -37.65 -32.78
C SER A 2 -5.51 -36.43 -32.90
N VAL A 3 -5.52 -35.74 -34.03
CA VAL A 3 -4.68 -34.56 -34.30
C VAL A 3 -5.25 -33.30 -33.64
N SER A 4 -6.58 -33.21 -33.52
CA SER A 4 -7.25 -32.03 -32.96
C SER A 4 -7.06 -31.89 -31.44
N THR A 5 -6.96 -33.00 -30.72
CA THR A 5 -6.78 -33.02 -29.26
C THR A 5 -5.38 -32.60 -28.83
N THR A 6 -4.34 -32.98 -29.59
CA THR A 6 -2.95 -32.60 -29.28
C THR A 6 -2.68 -31.13 -29.60
N GLN A 7 -3.34 -30.57 -30.62
CA GLN A 7 -3.29 -29.15 -30.94
C GLN A 7 -3.98 -28.32 -29.86
N LEU A 8 -5.18 -28.72 -29.42
CA LEU A 8 -5.90 -28.08 -28.32
C LEU A 8 -5.10 -28.09 -27.01
N LEU A 9 -4.45 -29.21 -26.68
CA LEU A 9 -3.61 -29.30 -25.48
C LEU A 9 -2.41 -28.35 -25.55
N LYS A 10 -1.78 -28.23 -26.71
CA LYS A 10 -0.65 -27.32 -26.95
C LYS A 10 -1.07 -25.86 -26.84
N ASP A 11 -2.20 -25.49 -27.43
CA ASP A 11 -2.76 -24.14 -27.33
C ASP A 11 -3.15 -23.81 -25.88
N LEU A 12 -3.75 -24.75 -25.16
CA LEU A 12 -4.11 -24.57 -23.75
C LEU A 12 -2.88 -24.44 -22.85
N THR A 13 -1.83 -25.22 -23.11
CA THR A 13 -0.55 -25.14 -22.37
C THR A 13 0.15 -23.80 -22.64
N GLY A 14 0.15 -23.34 -23.89
CA GLY A 14 0.69 -22.04 -24.27
C GLY A 14 -0.11 -20.86 -23.70
N PHE A 15 -1.44 -20.99 -23.64
CA PHE A 15 -2.34 -20.00 -23.04
C PHE A 15 -2.16 -19.95 -21.52
N THR A 16 -2.02 -21.10 -20.85
CA THR A 16 -1.80 -21.19 -19.40
C THR A 16 -0.46 -20.58 -19.00
N LEU A 17 0.60 -20.80 -19.79
CA LEU A 17 1.91 -20.17 -19.58
C LEU A 17 1.86 -18.65 -19.76
N ARG A 18 1.14 -18.15 -20.78
CA ARG A 18 0.96 -16.70 -20.98
C ARG A 18 0.08 -16.08 -19.90
N LEU A 19 -0.94 -16.80 -19.44
CA LEU A 19 -1.81 -16.36 -18.34
C LEU A 19 -1.05 -16.32 -17.01
N LEU A 20 -0.16 -17.29 -16.75
CA LEU A 20 0.73 -17.28 -15.58
C LEU A 20 1.70 -16.08 -15.61
N VAL A 21 2.19 -15.71 -16.80
CA VAL A 21 3.04 -14.52 -17.01
C VAL A 21 2.26 -13.21 -16.86
N GLN A 22 0.98 -13.19 -17.24
CA GLN A 22 0.13 -12.00 -17.16
C GLN A 22 -0.69 -11.90 -15.88
N LEU A 23 -0.67 -12.93 -15.02
CA LEU A 23 -1.25 -12.83 -13.69
C LEU A 23 -0.52 -11.67 -12.99
N PRO A 24 -1.22 -10.60 -12.61
CA PRO A 24 -0.59 -9.50 -11.92
C PRO A 24 0.17 -10.11 -10.74
N ARG A 25 1.47 -9.84 -10.69
CA ARG A 25 2.36 -10.26 -9.60
C ARG A 25 1.99 -9.46 -8.36
N SER A 26 0.74 -9.61 -7.91
CA SER A 26 0.19 -9.13 -6.65
C SER A 26 0.59 -10.02 -5.49
N ILE A 27 1.45 -11.03 -5.75
CA ILE A 27 2.33 -11.57 -4.73
C ILE A 27 3.36 -10.48 -4.49
N SER A 28 3.06 -9.61 -3.52
CA SER A 28 4.01 -8.65 -2.97
C SER A 28 5.36 -9.35 -2.87
N SER A 29 6.34 -8.84 -3.61
CA SER A 29 7.70 -9.38 -3.53
C SER A 29 8.09 -9.34 -2.04
N PRO A 30 8.53 -10.45 -1.43
CA PRO A 30 8.79 -10.51 0.00
C PRO A 30 10.00 -9.65 0.43
N GLY A 31 10.57 -8.86 -0.50
CA GLY A 31 11.72 -7.99 -0.29
C GLY A 31 11.38 -6.55 0.11
N GLY A 32 10.11 -6.22 0.38
CA GLY A 32 9.79 -4.95 1.04
C GLY A 32 10.31 -5.02 2.47
N ARG A 33 11.30 -4.17 2.84
CA ARG A 33 11.75 -3.97 4.22
C ARG A 33 10.53 -4.04 5.13
N SER A 34 10.41 -5.12 5.92
CA SER A 34 9.39 -5.23 6.93
C SER A 34 9.68 -4.11 7.93
N SER A 35 8.98 -2.99 7.80
CA SER A 35 9.07 -1.90 8.75
C SER A 35 8.84 -2.52 10.12
N GLY A 36 9.86 -2.43 10.99
CA GLY A 36 9.72 -2.97 12.33
C GLY A 36 8.54 -2.29 13.02
N THR A 37 7.93 -2.96 13.99
CA THR A 37 6.86 -2.35 14.80
C THR A 37 7.25 -0.97 15.33
N LEU A 38 8.55 -0.77 15.60
CA LEU A 38 9.12 0.53 15.99
C LEU A 38 9.07 1.58 14.87
N ASP A 39 9.44 1.26 13.62
CA ASP A 39 9.33 2.18 12.48
C ASP A 39 7.88 2.61 12.25
N VAL A 40 6.94 1.67 12.38
CA VAL A 40 5.51 1.96 12.23
C VAL A 40 5.02 2.86 13.37
N ALA A 41 5.41 2.57 14.61
CA ALA A 41 5.06 3.40 15.76
C ALA A 41 5.68 4.81 15.66
N THR A 42 6.93 4.93 15.21
CA THR A 42 7.60 6.22 14.99
C THR A 42 6.94 7.02 13.86
N GLY A 43 6.59 6.38 12.74
CA GLY A 43 5.87 7.03 11.65
C GLY A 43 4.50 7.54 12.09
N LEU A 44 3.75 6.72 12.83
CA LEU A 44 2.44 7.11 13.37
C LEU A 44 2.55 8.27 14.36
N THR A 45 3.44 8.17 15.35
CA THR A 45 3.64 9.23 16.35
C THR A 45 4.12 10.53 15.71
N SER A 46 5.00 10.46 14.69
CA SER A 46 5.44 11.61 13.91
C SER A 46 4.27 12.29 13.16
N CYS A 47 3.42 11.50 12.50
CA CYS A 47 2.21 12.01 11.85
C CYS A 47 1.30 12.72 12.85
N PHE A 48 1.03 12.10 14.00
CA PHE A 48 0.19 12.70 15.04
C PHE A 48 0.77 14.01 15.57
N LEU A 49 2.08 14.05 15.87
CA LEU A 49 2.74 15.28 16.30
C LEU A 49 2.60 16.40 15.27
N HIS A 50 2.77 16.09 13.98
CA HIS A 50 2.71 17.09 12.93
C HIS A 50 1.34 17.76 12.81
N PHE A 51 0.25 17.04 13.08
CA PHE A 51 -1.10 17.61 13.06
C PHE A 51 -1.50 18.24 14.40
N LEU A 52 -1.23 17.55 15.51
CA LEU A 52 -1.69 17.97 16.83
C LEU A 52 -0.93 19.18 17.37
N LEU A 53 0.35 19.32 17.04
CA LEU A 53 1.18 20.40 17.55
C LEU A 53 0.75 21.79 17.03
N PRO A 54 0.61 22.02 15.70
CA PRO A 54 0.12 23.30 15.21
C PRO A 54 -1.33 23.55 15.62
N LEU A 55 -2.17 22.51 15.63
CA LEU A 55 -3.58 22.64 16.04
C LEU A 55 -3.71 23.03 17.51
N GLY A 56 -2.95 22.39 18.40
CA GLY A 56 -2.92 22.69 19.82
C GLY A 56 -2.41 24.09 20.12
N TRP A 57 -1.42 24.57 19.36
CA TRP A 57 -0.92 25.94 19.50
C TRP A 57 -1.98 26.99 19.11
N VAL A 58 -2.68 26.76 18.00
CA VAL A 58 -3.77 27.64 17.54
C VAL A 58 -4.93 27.63 18.54
N LEU A 59 -5.36 26.46 19.00
CA LEU A 59 -6.43 26.34 19.99
C LEU A 59 -6.05 27.00 21.32
N SER A 60 -4.81 26.86 21.77
CA SER A 60 -4.32 27.49 23.00
C SER A 60 -4.30 29.02 22.92
N HIS A 61 -4.14 29.59 21.72
CA HIS A 61 -4.15 31.03 21.51
C HIS A 61 -5.54 31.59 21.18
N LEU A 62 -6.60 30.77 21.13
CA LEU A 62 -7.96 31.25 20.86
C LEU A 62 -8.42 32.31 21.86
N GLU A 63 -8.06 32.15 23.13
CA GLU A 63 -8.39 33.16 24.15
C GLU A 63 -7.61 34.46 23.92
N SER A 64 -6.35 34.37 23.53
CA SER A 64 -5.53 35.54 23.15
C SER A 64 -6.01 36.22 21.87
N TYR A 65 -6.63 35.48 20.94
CA TYR A 65 -7.28 36.04 19.76
C TYR A 65 -8.62 36.72 20.10
N LYS A 66 -9.34 36.18 21.10
CA LYS A 66 -10.63 36.70 21.55
C LYS A 66 -10.51 38.02 22.31
N MET A 67 -9.46 38.22 23.10
CA MET A 67 -9.24 39.41 23.93
C MET A 67 -8.68 40.63 23.15
N ARG A 68 -9.06 40.80 21.88
CA ARG A 68 -8.68 41.96 21.05
C ARG A 68 -9.75 43.06 20.98
N GLU A 69 -10.73 43.03 21.89
CA GLU A 69 -11.63 44.15 22.21
C GLU A 69 -11.33 44.68 23.61
#